data_AF-A0A967ENQ9-F1
#
_entry.id   AF-A0A967ENQ9-F1
#
_cell.length_a   1.000
_cell.length_b   1.000
_cell.length_c   1.000
_cell.angle_alpha   90.00
_cell.angle_beta   90.00
_cell.angle_gamma   90.00
#
_symmetry.space_group_name_H-M   'P 1'
#
loop_
_entity.id
_entity.type
_entity.pdbx_description
1 polymer ?
#
loop_
_entity_poly.entity_id
_entity_poly.type
_entity_poly.pdbx_seq_one_letter_code
_entity_poly.pdbx_strand_id
1 'polypeptide(L)'
;IKVVEEMKRKEEIEEVKSQYFTFEQRKYLPHVNPDLSQLNGREIEMIDSVLARLSNMSATELSAYSHADVPWMTHEDGEEIGYESVFYRNDPYSVRQYEDEL
;
A
#
# COMPACT_ATOMS: atom_id res chain seq x y z
N ILE A 1 21.81 2.49 5.63
CA ILE A 1 21.95 1.27 4.79
C ILE A 1 20.58 1.02 4.16
N LYS A 2 20.47 0.74 2.85
CA LYS A 2 19.17 0.49 2.21
C LYS A 2 18.67 -0.90 2.61
N VAL A 3 17.47 -1.00 3.18
CA VAL A 3 16.87 -2.23 3.72
C VAL A 3 16.93 -3.40 2.72
N VAL A 4 16.63 -3.13 1.44
CA VAL A 4 16.66 -4.13 0.36
C VAL A 4 18.03 -4.81 0.21
N GLU A 5 19.13 -4.07 0.33
CA GLU A 5 20.48 -4.65 0.21
C GLU A 5 20.83 -5.54 1.40
N GLU A 6 20.31 -5.22 2.59
CA GLU A 6 20.46 -6.09 3.75
C GLU A 6 19.67 -7.39 3.59
N MET A 7 18.44 -7.31 3.12
CA MET A 7 17.59 -8.49 2.90
C MET A 7 18.17 -9.42 1.82
N LYS A 8 18.73 -8.86 0.74
CA LYS A 8 19.47 -9.64 -0.27
C LYS A 8 20.68 -10.36 0.33
N ARG A 9 21.46 -9.67 1.17
CA ARG A 9 22.64 -10.26 1.85
C ARG A 9 22.25 -11.39 2.80
N LYS A 10 21.06 -11.32 3.40
CA LYS A 10 20.50 -12.37 4.26
C LYS A 10 19.80 -13.49 3.49
N GLU A 11 19.78 -13.43 2.15
CA GLU A 11 19.03 -14.37 1.29
C GLU A 11 17.53 -14.43 1.62
N GLU A 12 16.96 -13.33 2.12
CA GLU A 12 15.52 -13.24 2.42
C GLU A 12 14.69 -12.97 1.16
N ILE A 13 15.31 -12.32 0.16
CA ILE A 13 14.67 -11.92 -1.10
C ILE A 13 15.62 -12.09 -2.30
N GLU A 14 15.02 -12.36 -3.46
CA GLU A 14 15.65 -12.34 -4.77
C GLU A 14 15.11 -11.16 -5.59
N GLU A 15 16.00 -10.37 -6.21
CA GLU A 15 15.60 -9.35 -7.18
C GLU A 15 15.61 -9.94 -8.59
N VAL A 16 14.43 -10.08 -9.18
CA VAL A 16 14.24 -10.52 -10.57
C VAL A 16 13.94 -9.29 -11.42
N LYS A 17 14.73 -9.10 -12.48
CA LYS A 17 14.51 -8.06 -13.49
C LYS A 17 13.85 -8.68 -14.71
N SER A 18 12.77 -8.06 -15.16
CA SER A 18 12.05 -8.45 -16.37
C SER A 18 11.73 -7.23 -17.22
N GLN A 19 11.66 -7.39 -18.53
CA GLN A 19 11.18 -6.33 -19.41
C GLN A 19 9.67 -6.46 -19.58
N TYR A 20 8.97 -5.37 -19.39
CA TYR A 20 7.55 -5.24 -19.72
C TYR A 20 7.39 -4.07 -20.68
N PHE A 21 7.13 -4.39 -21.95
CA PHE A 21 7.24 -3.45 -23.06
C PHE A 21 8.61 -2.75 -23.06
N THR A 22 8.63 -1.43 -22.85
CA THR A 22 9.85 -0.60 -22.83
C THR A 22 10.40 -0.37 -21.43
N PHE A 23 9.76 -0.91 -20.38
CA PHE A 23 10.12 -0.63 -18.99
C PHE A 23 10.79 -1.84 -18.31
N GLU A 24 11.87 -1.58 -17.57
CA GLU A 24 12.47 -2.56 -16.64
C GLU A 24 11.58 -2.68 -15.41
N GLN A 25 10.96 -3.84 -15.23
CA GLN A 25 10.26 -4.19 -13.99
C GLN A 25 11.20 -4.93 -13.06
N ARG A 26 11.29 -4.43 -11.82
CA ARG A 26 11.97 -5.11 -10.71
C ARG A 26 10.93 -5.78 -9.84
N LYS A 27 11.09 -7.09 -9.66
CA LYS A 27 10.25 -7.91 -8.78
C LYS A 27 11.12 -8.45 -7.66
N TYR A 28 10.62 -8.40 -6.43
CA TYR A 28 11.27 -8.98 -5.28
C TYR A 28 10.51 -10.24 -4.87
N LEU A 29 11.16 -11.39 -5.01
CA LEU A 29 10.56 -12.68 -4.64
C LEU A 29 11.09 -13.07 -3.25
N PRO A 30 10.21 -13.34 -2.27
CA PRO A 30 10.64 -13.77 -0.95
C PRO A 30 11.11 -15.23 -0.97
N HIS A 31 12.20 -15.52 -0.26
CA HIS A 31 12.67 -16.88 0.00
C HIS A 31 12.18 -17.43 1.34
N VAL A 32 11.68 -16.55 2.22
CA VAL A 32 11.17 -16.88 3.54
C VAL A 32 9.67 -16.61 3.57
N ASN A 33 8.91 -17.52 4.16
CA ASN A 33 7.49 -17.29 4.39
C ASN A 33 7.31 -16.21 5.47
N PRO A 34 6.38 -15.26 5.30
CA PRO A 34 6.09 -14.28 6.33
C PRO A 34 5.56 -14.96 7.59
N ASP A 35 5.94 -14.46 8.76
CA ASP A 35 5.34 -14.88 10.03
C ASP A 35 3.96 -14.24 10.19
N LEU A 36 2.93 -14.97 9.76
CA LEU A 36 1.54 -14.52 9.87
C LEU A 36 1.01 -14.54 11.31
N SER A 37 1.73 -15.12 12.28
CA SER A 37 1.27 -15.12 13.68
C SER A 37 1.28 -13.73 14.33
N GLN A 38 1.98 -12.77 13.70
CA GLN A 38 1.99 -11.36 14.09
C GLN A 38 0.69 -10.62 13.73
N LEU A 39 -0.16 -11.23 12.90
CA LEU A 39 -1.42 -10.65 12.44
C LEU A 39 -2.58 -11.54 12.86
N ASN A 40 -3.66 -10.92 13.30
CA ASN A 40 -4.91 -11.63 13.54
C ASN A 40 -5.70 -11.81 12.23
N GLY A 41 -6.70 -12.70 12.24
CA GLY A 41 -7.48 -13.01 11.04
C GLY A 41 -8.17 -11.80 10.40
N ARG A 42 -8.61 -10.81 11.18
CA ARG A 42 -9.25 -9.60 10.65
C ARG A 42 -8.24 -8.68 9.98
N GLU A 43 -7.02 -8.61 10.49
CA GLU A 43 -5.93 -7.83 9.88
C GLU A 43 -5.51 -8.44 8.55
N ILE A 44 -5.41 -9.77 8.47
CA ILE A 44 -5.12 -10.49 7.23
C ILE A 44 -6.23 -10.24 6.20
N GLU A 45 -7.50 -10.40 6.60
CA GLU A 45 -8.65 -10.14 5.73
C GLU A 45 -8.68 -8.68 5.21
N MET A 46 -8.37 -7.72 6.07
CA MET A 46 -8.24 -6.31 5.67
C MET A 46 -7.16 -6.16 4.60
N ILE A 47 -5.95 -6.72 4.82
CA ILE A 47 -4.84 -6.62 3.87
C ILE A 47 -5.21 -7.25 2.53
N ASP A 48 -5.77 -8.47 2.54
CA ASP A 48 -6.21 -9.17 1.34
C ASP A 48 -7.26 -8.38 0.55
N SER A 49 -8.21 -7.74 1.26
CA SER A 49 -9.22 -6.90 0.62
C SER A 49 -8.63 -5.67 -0.09
N VAL A 50 -7.61 -5.05 0.51
CA VAL A 50 -6.90 -3.90 -0.08
C VAL A 50 -6.09 -4.33 -1.29
N LEU A 51 -5.38 -5.47 -1.19
CA LEU A 51 -4.64 -6.06 -2.31
C LEU A 51 -5.57 -6.40 -3.47
N ALA A 52 -6.71 -7.06 -3.21
CA ALA A 52 -7.69 -7.38 -4.24
C ALA A 52 -8.22 -6.13 -4.95
N ARG A 53 -8.43 -5.03 -4.22
CA ARG A 53 -8.97 -3.77 -4.76
C ARG A 53 -7.96 -2.98 -5.58
N LEU A 54 -6.67 -3.03 -5.24
CA LEU A 54 -5.65 -2.12 -5.80
C LEU A 54 -4.55 -2.81 -6.62
N SER A 55 -4.44 -4.15 -6.58
CA SER A 55 -3.35 -4.90 -7.24
C SER A 55 -3.29 -4.78 -8.76
N ASN A 56 -4.38 -4.35 -9.41
CA ASN A 56 -4.46 -4.13 -10.85
C ASN A 56 -3.93 -2.75 -11.29
N MET A 57 -3.70 -1.83 -10.36
CA MET A 57 -3.19 -0.49 -10.67
C MET A 57 -1.67 -0.50 -10.88
N SER A 58 -1.20 0.26 -11.87
CA SER A 58 0.22 0.56 -12.06
C SER A 58 0.76 1.47 -10.95
N ALA A 59 2.08 1.57 -10.82
CA ALA A 59 2.70 2.48 -9.86
C ALA A 59 2.27 3.94 -10.05
N THR A 60 2.08 4.39 -11.29
CA THR A 60 1.60 5.75 -11.59
C THR A 60 0.15 5.94 -11.13
N GLU A 61 -0.72 4.97 -11.39
CA GLU A 61 -2.12 5.00 -10.95
C GLU A 61 -2.24 4.94 -9.43
N LEU A 62 -1.47 4.07 -8.76
CA LEU A 62 -1.43 3.99 -7.31
C LEU A 62 -0.97 5.30 -6.68
N SER A 63 0.09 5.92 -7.20
CA SER A 63 0.55 7.23 -6.73
C SER A 63 -0.50 8.32 -6.94
N ALA A 64 -1.15 8.36 -8.10
CA ALA A 64 -2.22 9.31 -8.35
C ALA A 64 -3.41 9.08 -7.39
N TYR A 65 -3.77 7.82 -7.16
CA TYR A 65 -4.82 7.42 -6.24
C TYR A 65 -4.50 7.85 -4.80
N SER A 66 -3.32 7.53 -4.27
CA SER A 66 -2.95 7.87 -2.90
C SER A 66 -2.83 9.37 -2.67
N HIS A 67 -2.31 10.12 -3.66
CA HIS A 67 -2.11 11.55 -3.54
C HIS A 67 -3.38 12.40 -3.71
N ALA A 68 -4.49 11.78 -4.14
CA ALA A 68 -5.80 12.43 -4.22
C ALA A 68 -6.64 12.22 -2.95
N ASP A 69 -6.13 11.55 -1.91
CA ASP A 69 -6.79 11.46 -0.61
C ASP A 69 -6.62 12.77 0.19
N VAL A 70 -7.66 13.17 0.91
CA VAL A 70 -7.72 14.48 1.59
C VAL A 70 -6.66 14.65 2.68
N PRO A 71 -6.40 13.64 3.55
CA PRO A 71 -5.28 13.69 4.48
C PRO A 71 -3.93 13.95 3.81
N TRP A 72 -3.71 13.42 2.60
CA TRP A 72 -2.48 13.66 1.86
C TRP A 72 -2.43 15.07 1.25
N MET A 73 -3.52 15.52 0.63
CA MET A 73 -3.56 16.82 -0.08
C MET A 73 -3.45 18.04 0.84
N THR A 74 -3.83 17.89 2.11
CA THR A 74 -3.98 19.00 3.06
C THR A 74 -2.77 19.22 3.97
N HIS A 75 -1.78 18.33 3.92
CA HIS A 75 -0.58 18.41 4.76
C HIS A 75 0.67 18.58 3.88
N GLU A 76 1.65 19.32 4.40
CA GLU A 76 2.96 19.47 3.76
C GLU A 76 3.83 18.21 3.94
N ASP A 77 4.88 18.08 3.11
CA ASP A 77 5.82 16.97 3.24
C ASP A 77 6.53 16.99 4.61
N GLY A 78 6.41 15.90 5.36
CA GLY A 78 6.94 15.77 6.70
C GLY A 78 6.08 16.39 7.81
N GLU A 79 4.93 16.98 7.47
CA GLU A 79 3.95 17.44 8.46
C GLU A 79 3.22 16.24 9.09
N GLU A 80 2.86 16.37 10.37
CA GLU A 80 2.04 15.38 11.05
C GLU A 80 0.62 15.41 10.50
N ILE A 81 0.16 14.29 9.94
CA ILE A 81 -1.22 14.16 9.46
C ILE A 81 -2.17 14.05 10.64
N GLY A 82 -3.00 15.07 10.85
CA GLY A 82 -4.03 15.06 11.88
C GLY A 82 -5.06 13.96 11.63
N TYR A 83 -5.38 13.17 12.65
CA TYR A 83 -6.35 12.07 12.55
C TYR A 83 -7.74 12.56 12.11
N GLU A 84 -8.08 13.81 12.40
CA GLU A 84 -9.34 14.45 12.05
C GLU A 84 -9.53 14.65 10.54
N SER A 85 -8.45 14.60 9.75
CA SER A 85 -8.53 14.70 8.29
C SER A 85 -9.32 13.54 7.65
N VAL A 86 -9.42 12.39 8.34
CA VAL A 86 -10.18 11.22 7.85
C VAL A 86 -11.67 11.49 7.72
N PHE A 87 -12.20 12.49 8.44
CA PHE A 87 -13.62 12.87 8.39
C PHE A 87 -13.99 13.59 7.09
N TYR A 88 -13.01 14.07 6.34
CA TYR A 88 -13.19 14.84 5.12
C TYR A 88 -12.82 14.06 3.85
N ARG A 89 -12.56 12.75 3.97
CA ARG A 89 -12.26 11.89 2.82
C ARG A 89 -13.43 11.79 1.85
N ASN A 90 -13.13 11.83 0.55
CA ASN A 90 -14.10 11.59 -0.51
C ASN A 90 -14.46 10.09 -0.62
N ASP A 91 -15.59 9.79 -1.25
CA ASP A 91 -16.13 8.44 -1.47
C ASP A 91 -15.11 7.36 -1.86
N PRO A 92 -14.16 7.56 -2.80
CA PRO A 92 -13.18 6.51 -3.14
C PRO A 92 -12.26 6.10 -1.97
N TYR A 93 -12.09 6.96 -0.97
CA TYR A 93 -11.19 6.76 0.18
C TYR A 93 -11.93 6.53 1.49
N SER A 94 -13.23 6.86 1.51
CA SER A 94 -14.07 6.74 2.68
C SER A 94 -14.66 5.33 2.77
N VAL A 95 -14.51 4.68 3.92
CA VAL A 95 -15.18 3.42 4.25
C VAL A 95 -16.56 3.68 4.90
N ARG A 96 -16.99 4.95 4.97
CA ARG A 96 -18.27 5.30 5.58
C ARG A 96 -19.42 4.80 4.70
N GLN A 97 -20.10 3.78 5.15
CA GLN A 97 -21.51 3.60 4.81
C GLN A 97 -22.29 4.42 5.82
N TYR A 98 -22.78 5.60 5.39
CA TYR A 98 -23.93 6.17 6.08
C TYR A 98 -25.09 5.26 5.71
N GLU A 99 -25.43 4.29 6.57
CA GLU A 99 -26.83 3.87 6.61
C GLU A 99 -27.58 5.16 6.92
N ASP A 100 -28.35 5.65 5.96
CA ASP A 100 -29.28 6.75 6.16
C ASP A 100 -30.28 6.30 7.23
N GLU A 101 -29.93 6.45 8.51
CA GLU A 101 -30.89 6.49 9.61
C GLU A 101 -31.42 7.92 9.69
N LEU A 102 -32.48 8.16 8.92
CA LEU A 102 -33.57 9.07 9.25
C LEU A 102 -34.88 8.66 8.56
#